data_AF-A0A7N6AFY5-F1
#
_entry.id   AF-A0A7N6AFY5-F1
#
_cell.length_a   1.000
_cell.length_b   1.000
_cell.length_c   1.000
_cell.angle_alpha   90.00
_cell.angle_beta   90.00
_cell.angle_gamma   90.00
#
_symmetry.space_group_name_H-M   'P 1'
#
loop_
_entity.id
_entity.type
_entity.pdbx_description
1 polymer ?
#
loop_
_entity_poly.entity_id
_entity_poly.type
_entity_poly.pdbx_seq_one_letter_code
_entity_poly.pdbx_strand_id
1 'polypeptide(L)'
;NGQVVQLFSHQRYLLNGQITQPKVPQKPTAPKKPVVQPPPQEPIIQSCDVIPGLRVPCGVPGITGAACNAISCCFDGQQCYFGKAVTVQCTKDAQFIVVVARDATLPYIDLGSISLLGAGAGCTNVDSNSGFAIYQFPVTACGTTVTEEPGIITYENRMTSSYEVGVGPLGSITRDSYYDLLFQCRYIGSSVETVVVEVMPPQEPLSVFSEGPITVVLRLANGQCTAKGCNELDVAYTSYYQESDYPITKVLRDPVYVEVQLTQKTDPNLVLTLGRCWTTTTPTPHSLPQWDILINGCPYKDDRYLTTLVPVDSSSGLDFPTHYRRFIFQMFTFVDSSSAAPLKENVYIHCSTTVCTPGPGTTCEPSCGRKKREAVDENQKNLRPNVVVSAGPVIVVAPEQSAAQDVKSNN
;
A
#
# COMPACT_ATOMS: atom_id res chain seq x y z
N ASN A 1 -0.43 -0.80 22.28
CA ASN A 1 0.63 -1.79 22.64
C ASN A 1 0.68 -2.84 21.55
N GLY A 2 1.82 -3.00 20.86
CA GLY A 2 1.97 -4.03 19.83
C GLY A 2 2.14 -5.40 20.50
N GLN A 3 1.38 -6.39 20.06
CA GLN A 3 1.52 -7.78 20.49
C GLN A 3 2.15 -8.56 19.35
N VAL A 4 3.26 -9.25 19.63
CA VAL A 4 3.92 -10.12 18.65
C VAL A 4 3.15 -11.43 18.59
N VAL A 5 2.76 -11.86 17.39
CA VAL A 5 2.17 -13.19 17.16
C VAL A 5 3.11 -13.93 16.22
N GLN A 6 3.95 -14.81 16.77
CA GLN A 6 4.86 -15.64 15.99
C GLN A 6 4.12 -16.88 15.52
N LEU A 7 3.95 -17.05 14.20
CA LEU A 7 3.27 -18.21 13.61
C LEU A 7 4.31 -19.14 12.96
N PHE A 8 4.73 -20.14 13.74
CA PHE A 8 5.38 -21.41 13.37
C PHE A 8 6.47 -21.42 12.26
N SER A 9 7.64 -21.96 12.61
CA SER A 9 8.65 -22.46 11.65
C SER A 9 8.28 -23.89 11.23
N HIS A 10 8.34 -24.22 9.94
CA HIS A 10 8.19 -25.61 9.48
C HIS A 10 9.55 -26.33 9.44
N GLN A 11 9.73 -27.34 10.30
CA GLN A 11 10.91 -28.19 10.33
C GLN A 11 10.56 -29.57 9.74
N ARG A 12 11.32 -30.06 8.74
CA ARG A 12 11.23 -31.46 8.28
C ARG A 12 12.47 -32.21 8.70
N TYR A 13 12.32 -33.15 9.64
CA TYR A 13 13.29 -34.21 9.85
C TYR A 13 13.03 -35.32 8.81
N LEU A 14 13.94 -35.52 7.87
CA LEU A 14 14.02 -36.79 7.15
C LEU A 14 14.88 -37.75 7.98
N LEU A 15 14.26 -38.47 8.90
CA LEU A 15 14.88 -39.62 9.55
C LEU A 15 14.11 -40.89 9.19
N ASN A 16 14.88 -41.85 8.69
CA ASN A 16 14.59 -43.26 8.44
C ASN A 16 13.94 -43.62 7.10
N GLY A 17 14.82 -44.03 6.18
CA GLY A 17 14.46 -44.91 5.08
C GLY A 17 14.25 -46.35 5.55
N GLN A 18 13.26 -47.02 4.96
CA GLN A 18 13.30 -48.47 4.79
C GLN A 18 13.36 -48.78 3.29
N ILE A 19 14.43 -49.48 2.93
CA ILE A 19 14.76 -49.94 1.59
C ILE A 19 13.84 -51.12 1.24
N THR A 20 13.11 -51.05 0.14
CA THR A 20 12.66 -52.25 -0.59
C THR A 20 13.09 -52.15 -2.05
N GLN A 21 13.69 -53.24 -2.54
CA GLN A 21 14.34 -53.39 -3.85
C GLN A 21 13.35 -53.42 -5.04
N PRO A 22 13.85 -53.19 -6.28
CA PRO A 22 13.02 -52.77 -7.42
C PRO A 22 12.43 -53.93 -8.24
N LYS A 23 11.24 -53.72 -8.81
CA LYS A 23 10.71 -54.48 -9.97
C LYS A 23 10.38 -53.53 -11.13
N VAL A 24 11.13 -53.72 -12.21
CA VAL A 24 10.98 -53.44 -13.66
C VAL A 24 9.81 -52.55 -14.16
N PRO A 25 10.04 -51.63 -15.14
CA PRO A 25 9.16 -50.50 -15.43
C PRO A 25 8.00 -50.80 -16.40
N GLN A 26 6.86 -50.15 -16.19
CA GLN A 26 5.83 -49.97 -17.22
C GLN A 26 5.44 -48.48 -17.36
N LYS A 27 5.69 -47.98 -18.58
CA LYS A 27 5.17 -46.84 -19.39
C LYS A 27 4.71 -45.53 -18.69
N PRO A 28 5.07 -44.33 -19.22
CA PRO A 28 4.87 -43.06 -18.54
C PRO A 28 3.41 -42.63 -18.59
N THR A 29 2.80 -42.42 -17.42
CA THR A 29 1.65 -41.54 -17.24
C THR A 29 2.14 -40.23 -16.63
N ALA A 30 1.56 -39.12 -17.09
CA ALA A 30 1.95 -37.76 -16.72
C ALA A 30 2.06 -37.57 -15.18
N PRO A 31 3.07 -36.84 -14.67
CA PRO A 31 3.20 -36.66 -13.24
C PRO A 31 2.10 -35.74 -12.74
N LYS A 32 1.10 -36.31 -12.04
CA LYS A 32 0.29 -35.56 -11.08
C LYS A 32 1.26 -35.06 -10.01
N LYS A 33 1.36 -33.73 -9.86
CA LYS A 33 2.07 -33.10 -8.72
C LYS A 33 1.55 -33.72 -7.42
N PRO A 34 2.38 -34.36 -6.58
CA PRO A 34 1.94 -34.77 -5.26
C PRO A 34 1.75 -33.50 -4.43
N VAL A 35 0.50 -33.23 -4.05
CA VAL A 35 0.19 -32.26 -2.99
C VAL A 35 0.66 -32.91 -1.69
N VAL A 36 1.84 -32.53 -1.24
CA VAL A 36 2.36 -32.94 0.07
C VAL A 36 1.68 -32.07 1.12
N GLN A 37 0.78 -32.66 1.91
CA GLN A 37 0.22 -32.00 3.09
C GLN A 37 1.33 -31.73 4.13
N PRO A 38 1.34 -30.57 4.81
CA PRO A 38 2.31 -30.31 5.87
C PRO A 38 2.08 -31.26 7.08
N PRO A 39 3.13 -31.90 7.65
CA PRO A 39 3.02 -32.65 8.90
C PRO A 39 2.74 -31.74 10.12
N PRO A 40 2.36 -32.32 11.28
CA PRO A 40 2.02 -31.57 12.49
C PRO A 40 3.16 -30.69 13.02
N GLN A 41 2.80 -29.51 13.53
CA GLN A 41 3.68 -28.48 14.10
C GLN A 41 4.29 -28.95 15.44
N GLU A 42 5.62 -28.96 15.58
CA GLU A 42 6.31 -29.10 16.88
C GLU A 42 6.84 -27.74 17.37
N PRO A 43 6.73 -27.42 18.67
CA PRO A 43 7.15 -26.13 19.22
C PRO A 43 8.68 -25.98 19.27
N ILE A 44 9.17 -24.81 18.87
CA ILE A 44 10.58 -24.43 18.87
C ILE A 44 11.06 -24.29 20.32
N ILE A 45 11.97 -25.16 20.77
CA ILE A 45 12.58 -25.07 22.10
C ILE A 45 13.70 -24.01 22.04
N GLN A 46 13.47 -22.85 22.66
CA GLN A 46 14.52 -21.83 22.81
C GLN A 46 15.62 -22.34 23.77
N SER A 47 16.84 -22.56 23.27
CA SER A 47 18.01 -22.84 24.10
C SER A 47 18.80 -21.57 24.39
N CYS A 48 19.15 -21.35 25.66
CA CYS A 48 19.94 -20.19 26.09
C CYS A 48 21.46 -20.43 26.10
N ASP A 49 21.92 -21.59 25.62
CA ASP A 49 23.33 -21.94 25.60
C ASP A 49 24.08 -21.27 24.43
N VAL A 50 24.31 -19.96 24.55
CA VAL A 50 25.05 -19.13 23.58
C VAL A 50 26.41 -18.74 24.14
N ILE A 51 27.46 -19.00 23.35
CA ILE A 51 28.85 -18.66 23.69
C ILE A 51 28.95 -17.15 23.94
N PRO A 52 29.57 -16.68 25.05
CA PRO A 52 29.60 -15.26 25.43
C PRO A 52 30.06 -14.30 24.31
N GLY A 53 31.06 -14.67 23.52
CA GLY A 53 31.57 -13.84 22.42
C GLY A 53 30.65 -13.73 21.20
N LEU A 54 29.59 -14.54 21.12
CA LEU A 54 28.59 -14.51 20.03
C LEU A 54 27.24 -13.93 20.48
N ARG A 55 27.11 -13.58 21.78
CA ARG A 55 25.87 -13.06 22.34
C ARG A 55 25.57 -11.69 21.73
N VAL A 56 24.38 -11.58 21.17
CA VAL A 56 23.82 -10.30 20.70
C VAL A 56 22.91 -9.76 21.81
N PRO A 57 23.07 -8.50 22.25
CA PRO A 57 22.24 -7.92 23.28
C PRO A 57 20.78 -7.85 22.83
N CYS A 58 19.86 -8.18 23.73
CA CYS A 58 18.43 -8.16 23.49
C CYS A 58 17.73 -7.19 24.47
N GLY A 59 16.85 -6.34 23.95
CA GLY A 59 16.11 -5.37 24.77
C GLY A 59 16.94 -4.16 25.22
N VAL A 60 16.37 -3.35 26.11
CA VAL A 60 16.97 -2.10 26.57
C VAL A 60 18.10 -2.33 27.60
N PRO A 61 19.10 -1.44 27.69
CA PRO A 61 20.12 -1.50 28.73
C PRO A 61 19.48 -1.49 30.13
N GLY A 62 19.87 -2.41 31.00
CA GLY A 62 19.33 -2.52 32.37
C GLY A 62 17.97 -3.21 32.48
N ILE A 63 17.52 -3.93 31.45
CA ILE A 63 16.29 -4.74 31.50
C ILE A 63 16.37 -5.82 32.60
N THR A 64 15.26 -6.02 33.31
CA THR A 64 15.18 -7.08 34.33
C THR A 64 15.07 -8.45 33.68
N GLY A 65 15.52 -9.51 34.36
CA GLY A 65 15.42 -10.87 33.83
C GLY A 65 13.99 -11.29 33.46
N ALA A 66 12.99 -10.85 34.23
CA ALA A 66 11.58 -11.12 33.92
C ALA A 66 11.12 -10.41 32.62
N ALA A 67 11.52 -9.14 32.42
CA ALA A 67 11.20 -8.41 31.20
C ALA A 67 11.97 -8.93 29.98
N CYS A 68 13.20 -9.42 30.17
CA CYS A 68 14.00 -10.09 29.14
C CYS A 68 13.34 -11.39 28.66
N ASN A 69 12.89 -12.23 29.58
CA ASN A 69 12.18 -13.47 29.25
C ASN A 69 10.83 -13.18 28.57
N ALA A 70 10.16 -12.07 28.93
CA ALA A 70 8.89 -11.66 28.32
C ALA A 70 9.01 -11.25 26.84
N ILE A 71 10.21 -10.88 26.38
CA ILE A 71 10.51 -10.61 24.97
C ILE A 71 11.20 -11.79 24.27
N SER A 72 11.06 -12.99 24.85
CA SER A 72 11.59 -14.27 24.34
C SER A 72 13.12 -14.29 24.21
N CYS A 73 13.81 -13.62 25.14
CA CYS A 73 15.26 -13.56 25.23
C CYS A 73 15.79 -14.21 26.52
N CYS A 74 17.09 -14.49 26.54
CA CYS A 74 17.78 -15.16 27.64
C CYS A 74 18.48 -14.15 28.55
N PHE A 75 18.48 -14.39 29.85
CA PHE A 75 19.13 -13.54 30.85
C PHE A 75 20.18 -14.33 31.64
N ASP A 76 21.40 -13.82 31.75
CA ASP A 76 22.49 -14.48 32.50
C ASP A 76 22.69 -13.91 33.92
N GLY A 77 21.82 -13.01 34.37
CA GLY A 77 21.95 -12.31 35.64
C GLY A 77 22.50 -10.88 35.51
N GLN A 78 23.16 -10.54 34.40
CA GLN A 78 23.71 -9.20 34.15
C GLN A 78 23.18 -8.59 32.85
N GLN A 79 23.07 -9.39 31.79
CA GLN A 79 22.72 -8.94 30.44
C GLN A 79 21.65 -9.83 29.83
N CYS A 80 20.79 -9.20 29.02
CA CYS A 80 19.78 -9.88 28.21
C CYS A 80 20.33 -10.10 26.80
N TYR A 81 20.19 -11.30 26.25
CA TYR A 81 20.73 -11.68 24.95
C TYR A 81 19.81 -12.65 24.19
N PHE A 82 19.96 -12.69 22.87
CA PHE A 82 19.20 -13.62 22.03
C PHE A 82 19.67 -15.08 22.22
N GLY A 83 18.73 -16.01 22.33
CA GLY A 83 19.00 -17.45 22.42
C GLY A 83 19.18 -18.13 21.06
N LYS A 84 19.43 -19.44 21.05
CA LYS A 84 19.55 -20.30 19.86
C LYS A 84 18.18 -20.61 19.22
N ALA A 85 17.45 -19.58 18.84
CA ALA A 85 16.17 -19.67 18.17
C ALA A 85 15.94 -18.42 17.31
N VAL A 86 14.84 -18.42 16.56
CA VAL A 86 14.43 -17.20 15.84
C VAL A 86 13.52 -16.36 16.72
N THR A 87 13.93 -15.11 16.89
CA THR A 87 13.21 -14.13 17.72
C THR A 87 12.68 -13.03 16.82
N VAL A 88 11.40 -12.71 16.97
CA VAL A 88 10.73 -11.62 16.25
C VAL A 88 10.27 -10.60 17.26
N GLN A 89 10.59 -9.33 17.03
CA GLN A 89 10.15 -8.22 17.84
C GLN A 89 9.56 -7.12 16.96
N CYS A 90 8.54 -6.45 17.50
CA CYS A 90 7.81 -5.37 16.86
C CYS A 90 7.97 -4.12 17.72
N THR A 91 8.49 -3.04 17.15
CA THR A 91 8.70 -1.79 17.88
C THR A 91 7.50 -0.85 17.74
N LYS A 92 7.31 0.09 18.68
CA LYS A 92 6.17 1.04 18.62
C LYS A 92 6.27 2.02 17.45
N ASP A 93 7.47 2.27 16.94
CA ASP A 93 7.79 3.05 15.74
C ASP A 93 7.69 2.21 14.45
N ALA A 94 7.01 1.07 14.50
CA ALA A 94 6.64 0.27 13.33
C ALA A 94 7.84 -0.33 12.58
N GLN A 95 8.77 -0.95 13.32
CA GLN A 95 9.87 -1.76 12.77
C GLN A 95 9.71 -3.25 13.12
N PHE A 96 10.07 -4.11 12.19
CA PHE A 96 10.40 -5.50 12.47
C PHE A 96 11.86 -5.60 12.90
N ILE A 97 12.11 -6.36 13.96
CA ILE A 97 13.44 -6.84 14.32
C ILE A 97 13.35 -8.37 14.33
N VAL A 98 14.05 -9.01 13.39
CA VAL A 98 14.11 -10.47 13.26
C VAL A 98 15.55 -10.92 13.46
N VAL A 99 15.78 -11.72 14.49
CA VAL A 99 17.10 -12.27 14.81
C VAL A 99 17.06 -13.78 14.60
N VAL A 100 17.85 -14.24 13.63
CA VAL A 100 17.91 -15.66 13.25
C VAL A 100 19.19 -16.27 13.79
N ALA A 101 19.06 -17.25 14.68
CA ALA A 101 20.19 -18.08 15.11
C ALA A 101 20.51 -19.15 14.06
N ARG A 102 21.79 -19.41 13.82
CA ARG A 102 22.27 -20.51 12.97
C ARG A 102 21.77 -21.88 13.44
N ASP A 103 21.59 -22.04 14.74
CA ASP A 103 21.04 -23.22 15.41
C ASP A 103 19.52 -23.38 15.23
N ALA A 104 18.83 -22.46 14.53
CA ALA A 104 17.39 -22.54 14.31
C ALA A 104 16.95 -23.75 13.46
N THR A 105 17.86 -24.36 12.71
CA THR A 105 17.62 -25.58 11.95
C THR A 105 18.72 -26.62 12.19
N LEU A 106 18.41 -27.88 11.88
CA LEU A 106 19.36 -28.98 11.81
C LEU A 106 19.17 -29.67 10.44
N PRO A 107 20.18 -29.69 9.54
CA PRO A 107 21.50 -29.07 9.66
C PRO A 107 21.42 -27.54 9.82
N TYR A 108 22.48 -26.93 10.37
CA TYR A 108 22.55 -25.50 10.62
C TYR A 108 22.26 -24.67 9.37
N ILE A 109 21.36 -23.71 9.49
CA ILE A 109 20.97 -22.84 8.37
C ILE A 109 22.19 -22.02 7.93
N ASP A 110 22.31 -21.82 6.61
CA ASP A 110 23.21 -20.80 6.11
C ASP A 110 22.54 -19.43 6.30
N LEU A 111 23.14 -18.60 7.14
CA LEU A 111 22.62 -17.27 7.43
C LEU A 111 22.65 -16.35 6.20
N GLY A 112 23.47 -16.66 5.17
CA GLY A 112 23.55 -15.91 3.93
C GLY A 112 22.49 -16.28 2.88
N SER A 113 21.81 -17.42 3.02
CA SER A 113 20.82 -17.90 2.05
C SER A 113 19.38 -17.45 2.35
N ILE A 114 19.20 -16.66 3.41
CA ILE A 114 17.91 -16.18 3.88
C ILE A 114 17.42 -15.00 3.04
N SER A 115 16.18 -15.06 2.58
CA SER A 115 15.50 -14.02 1.83
C SER A 115 14.15 -13.65 2.44
N LEU A 116 13.76 -12.38 2.32
CA LEU A 116 12.43 -11.87 2.69
C LEU A 116 11.50 -11.90 1.45
N LEU A 117 10.20 -11.73 1.66
CA LEU A 117 9.19 -11.71 0.58
C LEU A 117 9.52 -10.71 -0.54
N GLY A 118 9.99 -9.52 -0.18
CA GLY A 118 10.38 -8.48 -1.12
C GLY A 118 11.89 -8.27 -1.17
N ALA A 119 12.41 -8.02 -2.38
CA ALA A 119 13.78 -7.60 -2.62
C ALA A 119 13.88 -6.07 -2.68
N GLY A 120 15.01 -5.50 -2.25
CA GLY A 120 15.25 -4.06 -2.30
C GLY A 120 16.37 -3.60 -1.37
N ALA A 121 16.76 -2.33 -1.50
CA ALA A 121 17.70 -1.71 -0.57
C ALA A 121 17.10 -1.69 0.85
N GLY A 122 17.81 -2.26 1.82
CA GLY A 122 17.35 -2.35 3.21
C GLY A 122 16.59 -3.64 3.56
N CYS A 123 16.43 -4.58 2.62
CA CYS A 123 15.82 -5.90 2.86
C CYS A 123 16.85 -7.03 3.02
N THR A 124 18.06 -6.67 3.45
CA THR A 124 19.16 -7.59 3.78
C THR A 124 19.45 -7.50 5.27
N ASN A 125 20.32 -8.36 5.80
CA ASN A 125 20.70 -8.27 7.20
C ASN A 125 21.42 -6.92 7.46
N VAL A 126 21.09 -6.29 8.58
CA VAL A 126 21.73 -5.03 9.02
C VAL A 126 23.04 -5.30 9.75
N ASP A 127 23.16 -6.49 10.36
CA ASP A 127 24.35 -6.96 11.04
C ASP A 127 24.34 -8.50 11.08
N SER A 128 25.51 -9.12 11.25
CA SER A 128 25.64 -10.57 11.40
C SER A 128 26.96 -10.99 12.05
N ASN A 129 26.95 -12.17 12.65
CA ASN A 129 28.14 -12.87 13.11
C ASN A 129 28.07 -14.36 12.74
N SER A 130 29.00 -15.17 13.21
CA SER A 130 29.05 -16.61 12.88
C SER A 130 27.89 -17.45 13.44
N GLY A 131 27.08 -16.88 14.35
CA GLY A 131 25.94 -17.52 14.98
C GLY A 131 24.59 -16.85 14.73
N PHE A 132 24.54 -15.58 14.32
CA PHE A 132 23.31 -14.79 14.19
C PHE A 132 23.30 -13.91 12.95
N ALA A 133 22.12 -13.75 12.34
CA ALA A 133 21.81 -12.70 11.38
C ALA A 133 20.67 -11.82 11.91
N ILE A 134 20.84 -10.50 11.79
CA ILE A 134 19.91 -9.50 12.33
C ILE A 134 19.29 -8.75 11.17
N TYR A 135 17.97 -8.74 11.10
CA TYR A 135 17.19 -7.99 10.13
C TYR A 135 16.40 -6.93 10.87
N GLN A 136 16.52 -5.69 10.44
CA GLN A 136 15.72 -4.58 10.94
C GLN A 136 15.19 -3.76 9.77
N PHE A 137 13.87 -3.71 9.62
CA PHE A 137 13.23 -3.00 8.52
C PHE A 137 11.82 -2.52 8.90
N PRO A 138 11.30 -1.47 8.26
CA PRO A 138 9.95 -0.98 8.52
C PRO A 138 8.90 -2.06 8.25
N VAL A 139 7.85 -2.13 9.07
CA VAL A 139 6.75 -3.09 8.87
C VAL A 139 5.98 -2.89 7.56
N THR A 140 6.23 -1.82 6.81
CA THR A 140 5.64 -1.57 5.48
C THR A 140 6.57 -1.93 4.32
N ALA A 141 7.79 -2.39 4.61
CA ALA A 141 8.83 -2.67 3.62
C ALA A 141 8.99 -4.18 3.33
N CYS A 142 9.91 -4.53 2.43
CA CYS A 142 10.36 -5.90 2.17
C CYS A 142 9.24 -6.90 1.85
N GLY A 143 8.21 -6.42 1.13
CA GLY A 143 7.08 -7.24 0.69
C GLY A 143 6.09 -7.62 1.80
N THR A 144 6.12 -6.90 2.93
CA THR A 144 5.16 -7.12 4.04
C THR A 144 3.73 -6.83 3.56
N THR A 145 2.81 -7.72 3.90
CA THR A 145 1.37 -7.55 3.68
C THR A 145 0.72 -6.95 4.92
N VAL A 146 -0.28 -6.09 4.74
CA VAL A 146 -1.00 -5.44 5.84
C VAL A 146 -2.49 -5.81 5.78
N THR A 147 -3.03 -6.14 6.95
CA THR A 147 -4.45 -6.44 7.15
C THR A 147 -4.97 -5.53 8.24
N GLU A 148 -6.01 -4.77 7.93
CA GLU A 148 -6.66 -3.84 8.86
C GLU A 148 -8.01 -4.40 9.29
N GLU A 149 -8.13 -4.69 10.58
CA GLU A 149 -9.38 -5.03 11.27
C GLU A 149 -9.77 -3.87 12.21
N PRO A 150 -11.05 -3.73 12.60
CA PRO A 150 -11.47 -2.65 13.50
C PRO A 150 -10.63 -2.60 14.79
N GLY A 151 -9.82 -1.54 14.95
CA GLY A 151 -8.95 -1.31 16.11
C GLY A 151 -7.64 -2.11 16.13
N ILE A 152 -7.35 -2.90 15.10
CA ILE A 152 -6.19 -3.79 15.03
C ILE A 152 -5.57 -3.75 13.63
N ILE A 153 -4.30 -3.37 13.53
CA ILE A 153 -3.53 -3.46 12.29
C ILE A 153 -2.53 -4.61 12.41
N THR A 154 -2.57 -5.55 11.49
CA THR A 154 -1.66 -6.70 11.45
C THR A 154 -0.75 -6.61 10.23
N TYR A 155 0.56 -6.64 10.47
CA TYR A 155 1.59 -6.70 9.43
C TYR A 155 2.17 -8.10 9.39
N GLU A 156 2.22 -8.72 8.21
CA GLU A 156 2.70 -10.08 8.00
C GLU A 156 3.86 -10.11 6.99
N ASN A 157 4.95 -10.79 7.36
CA ASN A 157 6.04 -11.05 6.43
C ASN A 157 6.50 -12.51 6.53
N ARG A 158 7.20 -12.97 5.50
CA ARG A 158 7.70 -14.34 5.39
C ARG A 158 9.17 -14.33 5.01
N MET A 159 9.94 -15.12 5.74
CA MET A 159 11.36 -15.33 5.55
C MET A 159 11.60 -16.75 5.09
N THR A 160 12.35 -16.93 4.00
CA THR A 160 12.61 -18.24 3.40
C THR A 160 14.08 -18.44 3.10
N SER A 161 14.55 -19.68 3.25
CA SER A 161 15.83 -20.14 2.72
C SER A 161 15.58 -21.40 1.90
N SER A 162 15.91 -21.34 0.61
CA SER A 162 15.87 -22.51 -0.27
C SER A 162 17.15 -23.33 -0.13
N TYR A 163 17.04 -24.63 -0.39
CA TYR A 163 18.19 -25.54 -0.44
C TYR A 163 18.83 -25.52 -1.84
N GLU A 164 20.16 -25.57 -1.92
CA GLU A 164 20.86 -25.77 -3.18
C GLU A 164 20.91 -27.25 -3.53
N VAL A 165 20.72 -27.56 -4.82
CA VAL A 165 20.72 -28.93 -5.32
C VAL A 165 21.92 -29.11 -6.24
N GLY A 166 22.89 -29.90 -5.80
CA GLY A 166 23.98 -30.37 -6.64
C GLY A 166 23.46 -31.45 -7.59
N VAL A 167 23.46 -31.17 -8.89
CA VAL A 167 22.98 -32.11 -9.92
C VAL A 167 24.17 -32.84 -10.53
N GLY A 168 24.22 -34.15 -10.35
CA GLY A 168 25.17 -35.05 -10.99
C GLY A 168 24.53 -35.92 -12.08
N PRO A 169 25.34 -36.60 -12.91
CA PRO A 169 24.85 -37.41 -14.03
C PRO A 169 24.00 -38.63 -13.62
N LEU A 170 24.04 -39.04 -12.35
CA LEU A 170 23.31 -40.20 -11.82
C LEU A 170 22.35 -39.86 -10.66
N GLY A 171 22.15 -38.56 -10.37
CA GLY A 171 21.30 -38.15 -9.27
C GLY A 171 21.56 -36.72 -8.80
N SER A 172 20.65 -36.20 -8.02
CA SER A 172 20.75 -34.86 -7.41
C SER A 172 20.80 -34.99 -5.90
N ILE A 173 21.64 -34.19 -5.26
CA ILE A 173 21.82 -34.19 -3.80
C ILE A 173 21.68 -32.77 -3.27
N THR A 174 21.17 -32.63 -2.05
CA THR A 174 21.22 -31.38 -1.30
C THR A 174 21.81 -31.66 0.07
N ARG A 175 22.54 -30.69 0.60
CA ARG A 175 23.10 -30.72 1.96
C ARG A 175 22.49 -29.64 2.85
N ASP A 176 21.60 -28.81 2.27
CA ASP A 176 21.11 -27.61 2.92
C ASP A 176 19.76 -27.87 3.58
N SER A 177 19.47 -27.10 4.62
CA SER A 177 18.17 -27.08 5.28
C SER A 177 17.20 -26.16 4.52
N TYR A 178 15.96 -26.62 4.36
CA TYR A 178 14.84 -25.75 3.99
C TYR A 178 14.37 -24.98 5.22
N TYR A 179 14.17 -23.68 5.07
CA TYR A 179 13.66 -22.82 6.14
C TYR A 179 12.56 -21.91 5.64
N ASP A 180 11.51 -21.76 6.45
CA ASP A 180 10.30 -21.02 6.11
C ASP A 180 9.62 -20.54 7.39
N LEU A 181 9.64 -19.23 7.60
CA LEU A 181 9.07 -18.57 8.77
C LEU A 181 8.07 -17.51 8.34
N LEU A 182 6.86 -17.61 8.84
CA LEU A 182 5.84 -16.57 8.78
C LEU A 182 5.81 -15.83 10.11
N PHE A 183 5.78 -14.49 10.09
CA PHE A 183 5.74 -13.72 11.32
C PHE A 183 4.86 -12.48 11.19
N GLN A 184 4.20 -12.12 12.29
CA GLN A 184 3.22 -11.05 12.32
C GLN A 184 3.43 -10.08 13.48
N CYS A 185 3.31 -8.79 13.19
CA CYS A 185 3.18 -7.72 14.19
C CYS A 185 1.75 -7.21 14.23
N ARG A 186 1.10 -7.32 15.39
CA ARG A 186 -0.28 -6.87 15.58
C ARG A 186 -0.33 -5.65 16.48
N TYR A 187 -0.70 -4.51 15.92
CA TYR A 187 -0.81 -3.23 16.62
C TYR A 187 -2.26 -2.98 16.99
N ILE A 188 -2.53 -2.95 18.29
CA ILE A 188 -3.86 -2.60 18.83
C ILE A 188 -3.88 -1.10 19.11
N GLY A 189 -4.75 -0.38 18.41
CA GLY A 189 -5.00 1.04 18.62
C GLY A 189 -5.76 1.26 19.91
N SER A 190 -5.07 1.67 20.97
CA SER A 190 -5.72 2.26 22.14
C SER A 190 -5.84 3.76 21.91
N SER A 191 -7.05 4.30 21.82
CA SER A 191 -7.27 5.75 21.79
C SER A 191 -6.78 6.33 23.12
N VAL A 192 -5.62 6.98 23.11
CA VAL A 192 -5.17 7.79 24.24
C VAL A 192 -5.43 9.24 23.84
N GLU A 193 -6.57 9.78 24.27
CA GLU A 193 -6.79 11.23 24.26
C GLU A 193 -5.82 11.86 25.25
N THR A 194 -4.92 12.72 24.78
CA THR A 194 -4.08 13.55 25.64
C THR A 194 -4.38 15.01 25.32
N VAL A 195 -4.89 15.72 26.32
CA VAL A 195 -4.97 17.18 26.34
C VAL A 195 -3.62 17.69 26.83
N VAL A 196 -2.91 18.44 26.00
CA VAL A 196 -1.65 19.11 26.38
C VAL A 196 -1.98 20.56 26.69
N VAL A 197 -1.82 20.97 27.96
CA VAL A 197 -1.79 22.38 28.36
C VAL A 197 -0.34 22.74 28.62
N GLU A 198 0.23 23.54 27.73
CA GLU A 198 1.56 24.13 27.87
C GLU A 198 1.40 25.64 28.07
N VAL A 199 1.95 26.16 29.18
CA VAL A 199 1.98 27.60 29.47
C VAL A 199 3.34 28.13 29.01
N MET A 200 3.36 29.03 28.03
CA MET A 200 4.58 29.64 27.48
C MET A 200 4.51 31.19 27.57
N PRO A 201 5.64 31.89 27.86
CA PRO A 201 5.64 33.33 28.16
C PRO A 201 5.37 34.20 26.92
N PRO A 202 5.02 35.49 27.09
CA PRO A 202 4.51 36.31 26.00
C PRO A 202 5.67 36.70 25.05
N GLN A 203 5.60 36.16 23.84
CA GLN A 203 6.38 36.62 22.71
C GLN A 203 5.40 37.03 21.60
N GLU A 204 5.69 38.17 20.97
CA GLU A 204 4.82 38.87 20.02
C GLU A 204 4.27 37.94 18.92
N PRO A 205 3.03 38.16 18.44
CA PRO A 205 2.29 37.17 17.68
C PRO A 205 2.91 36.98 16.29
N LEU A 206 3.73 35.94 16.14
CA LEU A 206 4.00 35.34 14.85
C LEU A 206 2.79 34.48 14.47
N SER A 207 2.23 34.74 13.29
CA SER A 207 1.17 33.94 12.70
C SER A 207 1.61 32.48 12.59
N VAL A 208 1.05 31.62 13.43
CA VAL A 208 1.28 30.18 13.37
C VAL A 208 0.37 29.60 12.28
N PHE A 209 0.92 29.35 11.10
CA PHE A 209 0.30 28.43 10.14
C PHE A 209 0.44 27.01 10.70
N SER A 210 -0.65 26.47 11.21
CA SER A 210 -0.76 25.05 11.55
C SER A 210 -0.93 24.24 10.26
N GLU A 211 0.10 23.49 9.88
CA GLU A 211 0.00 22.48 8.83
C GLU A 211 -0.67 21.20 9.35
N GLY A 212 -1.97 21.31 9.67
CA GLY A 212 -2.82 20.12 9.81
C GLY A 212 -2.87 19.30 8.50
N PRO A 213 -3.24 18.01 8.55
CA PRO A 213 -3.33 17.13 7.38
C PRO A 213 -4.18 17.76 6.27
N ILE A 214 -3.78 17.53 5.02
CA ILE A 214 -4.46 18.04 3.83
C ILE A 214 -5.63 17.11 3.54
N THR A 215 -6.86 17.61 3.68
CA THR A 215 -8.08 16.83 3.40
C THR A 215 -8.59 17.18 2.00
N VAL A 216 -8.59 16.23 1.08
CA VAL A 216 -9.06 16.44 -0.30
C VAL A 216 -10.26 15.55 -0.55
N VAL A 217 -11.25 16.05 -1.29
CA VAL A 217 -12.43 15.29 -1.71
C VAL A 217 -12.59 15.35 -3.23
N LEU A 218 -13.10 14.26 -3.81
CA LEU A 218 -13.50 14.19 -5.22
C LEU A 218 -15.01 14.01 -5.29
N ARG A 219 -15.69 14.87 -6.04
CA ARG A 219 -17.15 14.86 -6.21
C ARG A 219 -17.52 14.91 -7.69
N LEU A 220 -18.67 14.32 -7.99
CA LEU A 220 -19.25 14.36 -9.32
C LEU A 220 -20.41 15.35 -9.33
N ALA A 221 -20.37 16.30 -10.26
CA ALA A 221 -21.37 17.33 -10.39
C ALA A 221 -22.53 16.89 -11.30
N ASN A 222 -23.73 17.37 -11.00
CA ASN A 222 -24.97 16.97 -11.68
C ASN A 222 -25.87 18.17 -12.05
N GLY A 223 -25.29 19.36 -12.15
CA GLY A 223 -26.02 20.57 -12.51
C GLY A 223 -26.72 20.42 -13.86
N GLN A 224 -28.01 20.77 -13.91
CA GLN A 224 -28.83 20.66 -15.11
C GLN A 224 -29.16 22.03 -15.69
N CYS A 225 -29.05 22.11 -17.02
CA CYS A 225 -29.32 23.30 -17.80
C CYS A 225 -30.75 23.23 -18.38
N THR A 226 -31.75 23.68 -17.62
CA THR A 226 -33.17 23.56 -18.02
C THR A 226 -33.72 24.80 -18.73
N ALA A 227 -33.05 25.95 -18.62
CA ALA A 227 -33.51 27.22 -19.20
C ALA A 227 -33.04 27.39 -20.66
N LYS A 228 -33.87 27.97 -21.52
CA LYS A 228 -33.51 28.22 -22.92
C LYS A 228 -32.36 29.22 -23.01
N GLY A 229 -31.23 28.79 -23.58
CA GLY A 229 -30.03 29.62 -23.74
C GLY A 229 -29.06 29.59 -22.55
N CYS A 230 -29.27 28.70 -21.57
CA CYS A 230 -28.27 28.43 -20.55
C CYS A 230 -27.07 27.69 -21.15
N ASN A 231 -25.87 27.97 -20.65
CA ASN A 231 -24.67 27.23 -20.99
C ASN A 231 -24.47 26.12 -19.96
N GLU A 232 -24.37 24.87 -20.43
CA GLU A 232 -24.26 23.70 -19.56
C GLU A 232 -23.04 23.76 -18.64
N LEU A 233 -21.92 24.32 -19.13
CA LEU A 233 -20.70 24.47 -18.33
C LEU A 233 -20.85 25.45 -17.15
N ASP A 234 -21.72 26.45 -17.30
CA ASP A 234 -21.92 27.49 -16.26
C ASP A 234 -22.71 26.92 -15.07
N VAL A 235 -23.58 25.94 -15.33
CA VAL A 235 -24.45 25.32 -14.31
C VAL A 235 -23.97 23.94 -13.86
N ALA A 236 -23.09 23.27 -14.61
CA ALA A 236 -22.68 21.89 -14.34
C ALA A 236 -22.22 21.65 -12.89
N TYR A 237 -21.55 22.65 -12.29
CA TYR A 237 -20.94 22.59 -10.96
C TYR A 237 -21.76 23.29 -9.86
N THR A 238 -23.03 23.60 -10.09
CA THR A 238 -23.91 24.22 -9.08
C THR A 238 -24.54 23.19 -8.13
N SER A 239 -24.59 21.93 -8.52
CA SER A 239 -25.09 20.83 -7.69
C SER A 239 -24.23 19.58 -7.87
N TYR A 240 -24.24 18.70 -6.86
CA TYR A 240 -23.42 17.50 -6.80
C TYR A 240 -24.25 16.29 -6.43
N TYR A 241 -23.87 15.12 -6.96
CA TYR A 241 -24.42 13.85 -6.52
C TYR A 241 -24.08 13.58 -5.05
N GLN A 242 -25.05 13.08 -4.31
CA GLN A 242 -24.93 12.64 -2.92
C GLN A 242 -24.66 11.13 -2.86
N GLU A 243 -24.29 10.63 -1.68
CA GLU A 243 -24.04 9.20 -1.46
C GLU A 243 -25.26 8.33 -1.82
N SER A 244 -26.48 8.84 -1.63
CA SER A 244 -27.74 8.18 -2.00
C SER A 244 -27.98 8.07 -3.50
N ASP A 245 -27.29 8.87 -4.32
CA ASP A 245 -27.49 8.91 -5.77
C ASP A 245 -26.65 7.86 -6.51
N TYR A 246 -25.72 7.21 -5.80
CA TYR A 246 -24.90 6.14 -6.36
C TYR A 246 -25.64 4.80 -6.38
N PRO A 247 -25.47 3.97 -7.42
CA PRO A 247 -24.63 4.19 -8.60
C PRO A 247 -25.22 5.19 -9.60
N ILE A 248 -24.39 6.13 -10.07
CA ILE A 248 -24.81 7.10 -11.10
C ILE A 248 -24.83 6.41 -12.45
N THR A 249 -25.89 6.62 -13.23
CA THR A 249 -26.00 6.09 -14.58
C THR A 249 -25.60 7.14 -15.62
N LYS A 250 -24.82 6.73 -16.62
CA LYS A 250 -24.40 7.56 -17.76
C LYS A 250 -24.45 6.75 -19.04
N VAL A 251 -24.73 7.37 -20.18
CA VAL A 251 -24.56 6.72 -21.49
C VAL A 251 -23.16 7.02 -22.04
N LEU A 252 -22.69 6.22 -22.99
CA LEU A 252 -21.38 6.45 -23.61
C LEU A 252 -21.32 7.87 -24.20
N ARG A 253 -20.20 8.55 -23.96
CA ARG A 253 -19.89 9.94 -24.31
C ARG A 253 -20.62 11.02 -23.51
N ASP A 254 -21.51 10.66 -22.59
CA ASP A 254 -22.08 11.66 -21.69
C ASP A 254 -20.97 12.36 -20.91
N PRO A 255 -21.08 13.67 -20.68
CA PRO A 255 -20.12 14.39 -19.88
C PRO A 255 -20.20 13.93 -18.41
N VAL A 256 -19.04 13.65 -17.84
CA VAL A 256 -18.85 13.45 -16.41
C VAL A 256 -18.10 14.66 -15.86
N TYR A 257 -18.82 15.47 -15.09
CA TYR A 257 -18.30 16.69 -14.46
C TYR A 257 -17.61 16.33 -13.15
N VAL A 258 -16.28 16.43 -13.12
CA VAL A 258 -15.48 16.09 -11.93
C VAL A 258 -14.99 17.35 -11.26
N GLU A 259 -15.16 17.43 -9.95
CA GLU A 259 -14.55 18.44 -9.09
C GLU A 259 -13.68 17.75 -8.03
N VAL A 260 -12.45 18.24 -7.90
CA VAL A 260 -11.55 17.91 -6.80
C VAL A 260 -11.35 19.16 -5.97
N GLN A 261 -11.58 19.06 -4.66
CA GLN A 261 -11.56 20.19 -3.75
C GLN A 261 -10.67 19.90 -2.55
N LEU A 262 -9.78 20.85 -2.26
CA LEU A 262 -9.08 20.94 -0.97
C LEU A 262 -10.07 21.49 0.08
N THR A 263 -10.25 20.74 1.15
CA THR A 263 -11.16 21.07 2.25
C THR A 263 -10.39 21.35 3.54
N GLN A 264 -11.06 21.99 4.51
CA GLN A 264 -10.51 22.28 5.84
C GLN A 264 -9.26 23.18 5.83
N LYS A 265 -9.02 23.90 4.73
CA LYS A 265 -7.97 24.91 4.58
C LYS A 265 -8.60 26.21 4.08
N THR A 266 -8.09 27.33 4.58
CA THR A 266 -8.54 28.69 4.24
C THR A 266 -7.37 29.59 3.84
N ASP A 267 -6.21 29.00 3.55
CA ASP A 267 -5.03 29.74 3.11
C ASP A 267 -5.11 30.00 1.59
N PRO A 268 -5.24 31.26 1.15
CA PRO A 268 -5.34 31.61 -0.27
C PRO A 268 -4.04 31.35 -1.05
N ASN A 269 -2.91 31.16 -0.38
CA ASN A 269 -1.63 30.85 -1.02
C ASN A 269 -1.48 29.35 -1.36
N LEU A 270 -2.42 28.50 -0.93
CA LEU A 270 -2.42 27.10 -1.31
C LEU A 270 -3.11 26.92 -2.66
N VAL A 271 -2.44 26.16 -3.53
CA VAL A 271 -2.94 25.78 -4.85
C VAL A 271 -3.03 24.26 -4.92
N LEU A 272 -4.24 23.74 -5.14
CA LEU A 272 -4.46 22.32 -5.37
C LEU A 272 -3.92 21.94 -6.76
N THR A 273 -3.10 20.90 -6.85
CA THR A 273 -2.57 20.39 -8.12
C THR A 273 -2.95 18.93 -8.32
N LEU A 274 -3.37 18.59 -9.54
CA LEU A 274 -3.70 17.21 -9.92
C LEU A 274 -2.48 16.57 -10.57
N GLY A 275 -2.14 15.36 -10.11
CA GLY A 275 -1.13 14.51 -10.74
C GLY A 275 -1.76 13.63 -11.82
N ARG A 276 -1.94 12.36 -11.51
CA ARG A 276 -2.60 11.38 -12.38
C ARG A 276 -4.07 11.28 -11.99
N CYS A 277 -4.97 11.35 -12.96
CA CYS A 277 -6.36 10.93 -12.77
C CYS A 277 -6.66 9.77 -13.70
N TRP A 278 -7.25 8.70 -13.19
CA TRP A 278 -7.49 7.47 -13.93
C TRP A 278 -8.78 6.79 -13.48
N THR A 279 -9.26 5.84 -14.25
CA THR A 279 -10.40 5.01 -13.87
C THR A 279 -10.03 3.55 -13.66
N THR A 280 -10.86 2.84 -12.90
CA THR A 280 -10.80 1.40 -12.68
C THR A 280 -12.20 0.80 -12.66
N THR A 281 -12.31 -0.53 -12.57
CA THR A 281 -13.60 -1.24 -12.43
C THR A 281 -14.00 -1.57 -10.99
N THR A 282 -13.13 -1.28 -10.01
CA THR A 282 -13.38 -1.54 -8.58
C THR A 282 -13.04 -0.30 -7.74
N PRO A 283 -13.52 -0.18 -6.49
CA PRO A 283 -13.15 0.95 -5.63
C PRO A 283 -11.64 1.07 -5.37
N THR A 284 -10.87 0.01 -5.62
CA THR A 284 -9.43 -0.05 -5.36
C THR A 284 -8.63 0.70 -6.44
N PRO A 285 -7.91 1.79 -6.10
CA PRO A 285 -7.21 2.62 -7.11
C PRO A 285 -6.12 1.88 -7.90
N HIS A 286 -5.57 0.80 -7.36
CA HIS A 286 -4.53 -0.01 -7.99
C HIS A 286 -5.07 -1.21 -8.78
N SER A 287 -6.39 -1.40 -8.81
CA SER A 287 -6.99 -2.50 -9.59
C SER A 287 -6.81 -2.29 -11.10
N LEU A 288 -6.93 -3.37 -11.85
CA LEU A 288 -6.94 -3.37 -13.30
C LEU A 288 -8.33 -3.78 -13.80
N PRO A 289 -8.75 -3.29 -14.99
CA PRO A 289 -8.02 -2.43 -15.92
C PRO A 289 -7.93 -0.95 -15.45
N GLN A 290 -7.01 -0.19 -16.05
CA GLN A 290 -6.86 1.25 -15.81
C GLN A 290 -6.93 2.05 -17.11
N TRP A 291 -7.54 3.24 -17.06
CA TRP A 291 -7.51 4.21 -18.16
C TRP A 291 -7.19 5.61 -17.65
N ASP A 292 -6.20 6.27 -18.24
CA ASP A 292 -5.75 7.59 -17.82
C ASP A 292 -6.64 8.70 -18.40
N ILE A 293 -7.14 9.56 -17.52
CA ILE A 293 -7.91 10.78 -17.85
C ILE A 293 -6.95 11.98 -17.91
N LEU A 294 -6.09 12.11 -16.91
CA LEU A 294 -5.07 13.15 -16.78
C LEU A 294 -3.72 12.54 -16.39
N ILE A 295 -2.63 13.07 -16.95
CA ILE A 295 -1.25 12.78 -16.55
C ILE A 295 -0.55 14.10 -16.22
N ASN A 296 -0.01 14.22 -15.01
CA ASN A 296 0.61 15.44 -14.49
C ASN A 296 -0.28 16.68 -14.66
N GLY A 297 -1.59 16.52 -14.41
CA GLY A 297 -2.59 17.58 -14.53
C GLY A 297 -2.99 17.94 -15.97
N CYS A 298 -2.45 17.25 -16.99
CA CYS A 298 -2.76 17.50 -18.39
C CYS A 298 -3.61 16.37 -19.01
N PRO A 299 -4.49 16.67 -20.00
CA PRO A 299 -5.28 15.66 -20.71
C PRO A 299 -4.40 14.57 -21.34
N TYR A 300 -4.85 13.31 -21.21
CA TYR A 300 -4.15 12.16 -21.80
C TYR A 300 -4.23 12.22 -23.33
N LYS A 301 -3.08 12.43 -23.99
CA LYS A 301 -3.01 12.76 -25.42
C LYS A 301 -3.35 11.61 -26.36
N ASP A 302 -3.26 10.37 -25.88
CA ASP A 302 -3.57 9.18 -26.67
C ASP A 302 -5.07 8.83 -26.64
N ASP A 303 -5.87 9.55 -25.83
CA ASP A 303 -7.33 9.50 -25.92
C ASP A 303 -7.83 10.41 -27.04
N ARG A 304 -8.76 9.90 -27.86
CA ARG A 304 -9.43 10.69 -28.91
C ARG A 304 -10.47 11.64 -28.32
N TYR A 305 -11.02 11.35 -27.15
CA TYR A 305 -11.99 12.18 -26.44
C TYR A 305 -11.29 12.91 -25.29
N LEU A 306 -10.44 13.87 -25.65
CA LEU A 306 -9.61 14.59 -24.69
C LEU A 306 -10.44 15.21 -23.57
N THR A 307 -9.96 15.00 -22.34
CA THR A 307 -10.44 15.67 -21.14
C THR A 307 -10.37 17.19 -21.30
N THR A 308 -11.45 17.88 -20.96
CA THR A 308 -11.52 19.34 -20.94
C THR A 308 -11.26 19.84 -19.52
N LEU A 309 -10.20 20.63 -19.33
CA LEU A 309 -9.95 21.31 -18.06
C LEU A 309 -10.87 22.53 -17.95
N VAL A 310 -11.56 22.68 -16.83
CA VAL A 310 -12.44 23.82 -16.57
C VAL A 310 -11.72 24.78 -15.63
N PRO A 311 -11.41 26.02 -16.07
CA PRO A 311 -10.72 26.98 -15.24
C PRO A 311 -11.59 27.39 -14.05
N VAL A 312 -10.97 27.48 -12.88
CA VAL A 312 -11.60 27.99 -11.65
C VAL A 312 -10.83 29.22 -11.22
N ASP A 313 -11.41 30.38 -11.46
CA ASP A 313 -10.82 31.67 -11.14
C ASP A 313 -11.74 32.48 -10.21
N SER A 314 -11.38 33.74 -9.95
CA SER A 314 -12.15 34.65 -9.11
C SER A 314 -13.57 34.92 -9.60
N SER A 315 -13.89 34.66 -10.87
CA SER A 315 -15.24 34.84 -11.42
C SER A 315 -16.20 33.70 -11.06
N SER A 316 -15.67 32.58 -10.53
CA SER A 316 -16.47 31.41 -10.13
C SER A 316 -17.38 31.65 -8.92
N GLY A 317 -17.15 32.73 -8.15
CA GLY A 317 -17.90 33.03 -6.93
C GLY A 317 -17.59 32.10 -5.75
N LEU A 318 -16.57 31.24 -5.87
CA LEU A 318 -16.12 30.34 -4.81
C LEU A 318 -15.09 31.02 -3.90
N ASP A 319 -15.16 30.71 -2.61
CA ASP A 319 -14.09 31.04 -1.67
C ASP A 319 -12.85 30.21 -2.00
N PHE A 320 -11.68 30.86 -2.08
CA PHE A 320 -10.40 30.24 -2.42
C PHE A 320 -10.42 29.42 -3.74
N PRO A 321 -10.59 30.05 -4.92
CA PRO A 321 -10.67 29.36 -6.22
C PRO A 321 -9.50 28.39 -6.50
N THR A 322 -8.32 28.67 -5.97
CA THR A 322 -7.10 27.85 -6.10
C THR A 322 -7.20 26.49 -5.40
N HIS A 323 -8.19 26.29 -4.52
CA HIS A 323 -8.45 25.03 -3.82
C HIS A 323 -9.25 24.03 -4.66
N TYR A 324 -9.69 24.43 -5.85
CA TYR A 324 -10.56 23.64 -6.71
C TYR A 324 -9.89 23.32 -8.04
N ARG A 325 -10.14 22.10 -8.51
CA ARG A 325 -9.80 21.66 -9.86
C ARG A 325 -11.00 20.98 -10.47
N ARG A 326 -11.40 21.46 -11.64
CA ARG A 326 -12.57 20.97 -12.38
C ARG A 326 -12.14 20.48 -13.75
N PHE A 327 -12.67 19.33 -14.16
CA PHE A 327 -12.47 18.82 -15.50
C PHE A 327 -13.66 17.97 -15.93
N ILE A 328 -13.74 17.73 -17.23
CA ILE A 328 -14.81 17.00 -17.88
C ILE A 328 -14.17 15.93 -18.75
N PHE A 329 -14.55 14.68 -18.53
CA PHE A 329 -14.22 13.59 -19.45
C PHE A 329 -15.51 12.97 -19.97
N GLN A 330 -15.41 12.36 -21.15
CA GLN A 330 -16.55 11.71 -21.79
C GLN A 330 -16.65 10.26 -21.30
N MET A 331 -17.85 9.85 -20.91
CA MET A 331 -18.06 8.51 -20.36
C MET A 331 -17.68 7.41 -21.36
N PHE A 332 -17.03 6.37 -20.86
CA PHE A 332 -16.61 5.21 -21.63
C PHE A 332 -16.86 3.91 -20.85
N THR A 333 -16.62 2.77 -21.48
CA THR A 333 -16.69 1.46 -20.85
C THR A 333 -15.43 0.67 -21.15
N PHE A 334 -14.95 -0.11 -20.19
CA PHE A 334 -13.89 -1.08 -20.43
C PHE A 334 -14.41 -2.22 -21.30
N VAL A 335 -13.52 -2.82 -22.08
CA VAL A 335 -13.80 -3.97 -22.92
C VAL A 335 -12.97 -5.16 -22.48
N ASP A 336 -13.53 -6.35 -22.61
CA ASP A 336 -12.81 -7.59 -22.36
C ASP A 336 -11.68 -7.76 -23.38
N SER A 337 -10.49 -8.13 -22.90
CA SER A 337 -9.29 -8.25 -23.74
C SER A 337 -9.39 -9.34 -24.81
N SER A 338 -10.21 -10.38 -24.59
CA SER A 338 -10.31 -11.53 -25.49
C SER A 338 -11.45 -11.40 -26.51
N SER A 339 -12.60 -10.90 -26.06
CA SER A 339 -13.84 -10.83 -26.85
C SER A 339 -14.12 -9.42 -27.40
N ALA A 340 -13.39 -8.40 -26.93
CA ALA A 340 -13.67 -6.99 -27.17
C ALA A 340 -15.10 -6.55 -26.77
N ALA A 341 -15.79 -7.37 -26.00
CA ALA A 341 -17.14 -7.08 -25.53
C ALA A 341 -17.10 -6.03 -24.40
N PRO A 342 -18.04 -5.07 -24.37
CA PRO A 342 -18.16 -4.14 -23.26
C PRO A 342 -18.41 -4.88 -21.95
N LEU A 343 -17.62 -4.58 -20.92
CA LEU A 343 -17.74 -5.22 -19.61
C LEU A 343 -19.00 -4.75 -18.86
N LYS A 344 -19.60 -3.61 -19.23
CA LYS A 344 -20.77 -3.00 -18.53
C LYS A 344 -20.58 -2.95 -17.00
N GLU A 345 -19.34 -2.75 -16.57
CA GLU A 345 -18.95 -2.72 -15.16
C GLU A 345 -19.07 -1.31 -14.58
N ASN A 346 -18.98 -1.25 -13.25
CA ASN A 346 -18.82 -0.02 -12.51
C ASN A 346 -17.54 0.70 -12.92
N VAL A 347 -17.59 2.02 -13.10
CA VAL A 347 -16.41 2.85 -13.32
C VAL A 347 -16.16 3.67 -12.06
N TYR A 348 -14.98 3.52 -11.49
CA TYR A 348 -14.49 4.36 -10.39
C TYR A 348 -13.45 5.32 -10.92
N ILE A 349 -13.46 6.56 -10.44
CA ILE A 349 -12.57 7.63 -10.85
C ILE A 349 -11.65 7.93 -9.68
N HIS A 350 -10.35 7.98 -9.95
CA HIS A 350 -9.30 8.23 -8.97
C HIS A 350 -8.45 9.41 -9.43
N CYS A 351 -7.98 10.23 -8.50
CA CYS A 351 -7.01 11.29 -8.76
C CYS A 351 -5.95 11.33 -7.67
N SER A 352 -4.68 11.37 -8.06
CA SER A 352 -3.59 11.76 -7.17
C SER A 352 -3.50 13.28 -7.10
N THR A 353 -3.34 13.78 -5.88
CA THR A 353 -3.41 15.22 -5.58
C THR A 353 -2.24 15.65 -4.72
N THR A 354 -1.80 16.88 -4.96
CA THR A 354 -0.74 17.55 -4.22
C THR A 354 -1.14 19.01 -3.97
N VAL A 355 -0.48 19.66 -3.03
CA VAL A 355 -0.67 21.10 -2.77
C VAL A 355 0.64 21.81 -3.02
N CYS A 356 0.56 22.90 -3.76
CA CYS A 356 1.66 23.75 -4.15
C CYS A 356 1.46 25.16 -3.57
N THR A 357 2.54 25.80 -3.14
CA THR A 357 2.55 27.20 -2.74
C THR A 357 3.33 27.98 -3.80
N PRO A 358 2.71 28.97 -4.48
CA PRO A 358 3.38 29.72 -5.53
C PRO A 358 4.48 30.59 -4.90
N GLY A 359 5.63 30.63 -5.55
CA GLY A 359 6.80 31.36 -5.05
C GLY A 359 7.74 31.75 -6.19
N PRO A 360 8.81 32.51 -5.92
CA PRO A 360 9.77 32.91 -6.93
C PRO A 360 10.35 31.69 -7.67
N GLY A 361 9.98 31.52 -8.94
CA GLY A 361 10.43 30.38 -9.77
C GLY A 361 9.61 29.09 -9.64
N THR A 362 8.56 29.05 -8.80
CA THR A 362 7.68 27.89 -8.63
C THR A 362 6.29 28.20 -9.20
N THR A 363 5.94 27.56 -10.31
CA THR A 363 4.59 27.59 -10.89
C THR A 363 3.79 26.38 -10.43
N CYS A 364 2.59 26.61 -9.93
CA CYS A 364 1.66 25.55 -9.53
C CYS A 364 0.75 25.10 -10.67
N GLU A 365 0.67 25.89 -11.75
CA GLU A 365 -0.16 25.55 -12.91
C GLU A 365 0.54 24.51 -13.81
N PRO A 366 -0.19 23.48 -14.28
CA PRO A 366 0.37 22.46 -15.15
C PRO A 366 0.72 23.06 -16.53
N SER A 367 1.93 22.76 -17.02
CA SER A 367 2.37 23.19 -18.35
C SER A 367 2.06 22.12 -19.40
N CYS A 368 0.92 22.24 -20.09
CA CYS A 368 0.47 21.26 -21.09
C CYS A 368 1.06 21.51 -22.51
N GLY A 369 2.32 21.93 -22.58
CA GLY A 369 3.03 22.25 -23.84
C GLY A 369 3.41 21.03 -24.70
N ARG A 370 3.57 21.24 -26.02
CA ARG A 370 4.15 20.26 -26.94
C ARG A 370 5.67 20.46 -26.98
N LYS A 371 6.41 19.48 -26.44
CA LYS A 371 7.89 19.31 -26.37
C LYS A 371 8.57 19.88 -25.12
N LYS A 372 8.88 18.97 -24.20
CA LYS A 372 10.27 18.72 -23.77
C LYS A 372 10.38 17.25 -23.39
N ARG A 373 11.53 16.63 -23.69
CA ARG A 373 11.94 15.31 -23.17
C ARG A 373 11.65 15.26 -21.67
N GLU A 374 11.32 14.07 -21.16
CA GLU A 374 11.34 13.73 -19.74
C GLU A 374 12.70 14.14 -19.16
N ALA A 375 12.78 15.40 -18.72
CA ALA A 375 13.66 15.77 -17.64
C ALA A 375 12.86 15.39 -16.41
N VAL A 376 13.25 14.28 -15.78
CA VAL A 376 12.94 14.06 -14.37
C VAL A 376 13.49 15.29 -13.67
N ASP A 377 12.61 16.21 -13.33
CA ASP A 377 12.95 17.39 -12.57
C ASP A 377 13.30 16.90 -11.16
N GLU A 378 14.61 16.74 -10.91
CA GLU A 378 15.21 16.37 -9.61
C GLU A 378 14.92 17.40 -8.49
N ASN A 379 14.05 18.39 -8.73
CA ASN A 379 13.68 19.39 -7.74
C ASN A 379 12.36 19.12 -7.00
N GLN A 380 11.77 17.92 -7.10
CA GLN A 380 10.63 17.49 -6.28
C GLN A 380 10.97 17.17 -4.81
N LYS A 381 11.97 17.82 -4.20
CA LYS A 381 12.30 17.65 -2.77
C LYS A 381 11.30 18.32 -1.81
N ASN A 382 10.25 18.99 -2.33
CA ASN A 382 9.23 19.69 -1.53
C ASN A 382 7.79 19.21 -1.78
N LEU A 383 7.57 18.13 -2.53
CA LEU A 383 6.22 17.60 -2.73
C LEU A 383 5.81 16.69 -1.57
N ARG A 384 4.80 17.14 -0.84
CA ARG A 384 4.08 16.38 0.20
C ARG A 384 3.55 15.06 -0.37
N PRO A 385 3.27 14.04 0.48
CA PRO A 385 2.72 12.76 0.02
C PRO A 385 1.50 12.96 -0.89
N ASN A 386 1.49 12.27 -2.03
CA ASN A 386 0.38 12.27 -2.98
C ASN A 386 -0.87 11.67 -2.32
N VAL A 387 -1.93 12.46 -2.15
CA VAL A 387 -3.22 11.96 -1.62
C VAL A 387 -4.05 11.46 -2.80
N VAL A 388 -4.49 10.20 -2.76
CA VAL A 388 -5.38 9.63 -3.77
C VAL A 388 -6.82 9.73 -3.29
N VAL A 389 -7.66 10.42 -4.07
CA VAL A 389 -9.10 10.58 -3.84
C VAL A 389 -9.88 9.85 -4.91
N SER A 390 -11.08 9.37 -4.56
CA SER A 390 -11.88 8.52 -5.44
C SER A 390 -13.35 8.90 -5.41
N ALA A 391 -14.07 8.71 -6.52
CA ALA A 391 -15.54 8.68 -6.55
C ALA A 391 -16.06 7.64 -7.54
N GLY A 392 -17.27 7.16 -7.28
CA GLY A 392 -17.92 6.09 -8.02
C GLY A 392 -18.82 5.28 -7.09
N PRO A 393 -19.53 4.28 -7.61
CA PRO A 393 -19.48 3.80 -9.00
C PRO A 393 -20.34 4.62 -9.99
N VAL A 394 -19.83 4.79 -11.22
CA VAL A 394 -20.60 5.26 -12.38
C VAL A 394 -20.85 4.07 -13.30
N ILE A 395 -22.10 3.78 -13.64
CA ILE A 395 -22.51 2.65 -14.48
C ILE A 395 -22.88 3.14 -15.87
N VAL A 396 -22.38 2.44 -16.89
CA VAL A 396 -22.72 2.71 -18.29
C VAL A 396 -24.02 1.98 -18.66
N VAL A 397 -25.04 2.74 -19.05
CA VAL A 397 -26.34 2.20 -19.50
C VAL A 397 -26.58 2.44 -20.99
N ALA A 398 -27.48 1.66 -21.58
CA ALA A 398 -27.93 1.90 -22.95
C ALA A 398 -28.87 3.14 -23.00
N PRO A 399 -28.93 3.87 -24.13
CA PRO A 399 -29.72 5.10 -24.27
C PRO A 399 -31.18 4.96 -23.83
N GLU A 400 -31.80 3.81 -24.13
CA GLU A 400 -33.22 3.54 -23.85
C GLU A 400 -33.55 3.42 -22.35
N GLN A 401 -32.56 3.19 -21.48
CA GLN A 401 -32.76 3.04 -20.03
C GLN A 401 -32.57 4.34 -19.23
N SER A 402 -31.86 5.32 -19.79
CA SER A 402 -31.62 6.62 -19.14
C SER A 402 -32.91 7.45 -19.00
N ALA A 403 -33.77 7.42 -20.03
CA ALA A 403 -35.04 8.15 -20.05
C ALA A 403 -36.08 7.64 -19.03
N ALA A 404 -35.91 6.43 -18.50
CA ALA A 404 -36.86 5.85 -17.53
C ALA A 404 -36.61 6.29 -16.08
N GLN A 405 -35.43 6.85 -15.76
CA GLN A 405 -35.10 7.35 -14.42
C GLN A 405 -35.47 8.83 -14.22
N ASP A 406 -35.37 9.67 -15.27
CA ASP A 406 -35.83 11.08 -15.21
C ASP A 406 -37.35 11.22 -14.98
N VAL A 407 -38.15 10.20 -15.35
CA VAL A 407 -39.60 10.19 -15.11
C VAL A 407 -39.94 9.81 -13.66
N LYS A 408 -39.05 9.12 -12.94
CA LYS A 408 -39.30 8.71 -11.55
C LYS A 408 -38.94 9.76 -10.50
N SER A 409 -38.12 10.76 -10.84
CA SER A 409 -37.79 11.87 -9.93
C SER A 409 -38.77 13.05 -10.00
N ASN A 410 -39.71 13.03 -10.95
CA ASN A 410 -40.69 14.09 -11.18
C ASN A 410 -42.13 13.69 -10.80
N ASN A 411 -42.31 12.67 -9.95
CA ASN A 411 -43.63 12.21 -9.49
C ASN A 411 -43.69 12.04 -7.98
#